data_AF-A0A2W7RM94-F1
#
_entry.id   AF-A0A2W7RM94-F1
#
_cell.length_a   1.000
_cell.length_b   1.000
_cell.length_c   1.000
_cell.angle_alpha   90.00
_cell.angle_beta   90.00
_cell.angle_gamma   90.00
#
_symmetry.space_group_name_H-M   'P 1'
#
loop_
_entity.id
_entity.type
_entity.pdbx_description
1 polymer ?
#
loop_
_entity_poly.entity_id
_entity_poly.type
_entity_poly.pdbx_seq_one_letter_code
_entity_poly.pdbx_strand_id
1 'polypeptide(L)'
;MWKFLIIVLGVGWLLGQLIRYFLRSKLAKFARHVSEVAKEEQRAQRHTAASKDEIIVDYIPNKQEEKPHKNIKGGEYVDYEDVKE
;
A
#
# COMPACT_ATOMS: atom_id res chain seq x y z
N MET A 1 51.20 14.65 -11.87
CA MET A 1 50.08 14.81 -10.91
C MET A 1 48.84 15.43 -11.56
N TRP A 2 48.90 16.63 -12.14
CA TRP A 2 47.72 17.30 -12.74
C TRP A 2 47.02 16.51 -13.87
N LYS A 3 47.79 15.74 -14.66
CA LYS A 3 47.29 14.81 -15.68
C LYS A 3 46.25 13.82 -15.12
N PHE A 4 46.49 13.30 -13.92
CA PHE A 4 45.60 12.36 -13.24
C PHE A 4 44.34 13.05 -12.72
N LEU A 5 44.45 14.29 -12.24
CA LEU A 5 43.28 15.08 -11.85
C LEU A 5 42.32 15.27 -13.01
N ILE A 6 42.83 15.59 -14.21
CA ILE A 6 41.99 15.77 -15.42
C ILE A 6 41.29 14.45 -15.80
N ILE A 7 42.01 13.34 -15.74
CA ILE A 7 41.45 12.02 -16.05
C ILE A 7 40.36 11.64 -15.05
N VAL A 8 40.61 11.81 -13.75
CA VAL A 8 39.62 11.52 -12.70
C VAL A 8 38.40 12.43 -12.82
N LEU A 9 38.59 13.71 -13.14
CA LEU A 9 37.49 14.66 -13.30
C LEU A 9 36.65 14.33 -14.54
N GLY A 10 37.30 13.99 -15.65
CA GLY A 10 36.63 13.58 -16.89
C GLY A 10 35.85 12.27 -16.73
N VAL A 11 36.48 11.25 -16.15
CA VAL A 11 35.84 9.95 -15.89
C VAL A 11 34.73 10.09 -14.85
N GLY A 12 34.95 10.85 -13.77
CA GLY A 12 33.93 11.12 -12.75
C GLY A 12 32.73 11.87 -13.31
N TRP A 13 32.96 12.84 -14.19
CA TRP A 13 31.89 13.56 -14.89
C TRP A 13 31.10 12.64 -15.82
N LEU A 14 31.80 11.83 -16.62
CA LEU A 14 31.18 10.87 -17.53
C LEU A 14 30.36 9.81 -16.75
N LEU A 15 30.92 9.28 -15.67
CA LEU A 15 30.29 8.27 -14.83
C LEU A 15 29.06 8.84 -14.11
N GLY A 16 29.15 10.06 -13.57
CA GLY A 16 28.01 10.77 -13.01
C GLY A 16 26.87 10.99 -14.01
N GLN A 17 27.21 11.25 -15.27
CA GLN A 17 26.22 11.39 -16.34
C GLN A 17 25.53 10.05 -16.66
N LEU A 18 26.28 8.94 -16.75
CA LEU A 18 25.70 7.60 -16.95
C LEU A 18 24.79 7.21 -15.79
N ILE A 19 25.24 7.42 -14.55
CA ILE A 19 24.47 7.20 -13.33
C ILE A 19 23.16 8.00 -13.40
N ARG A 20 23.21 9.29 -13.74
CA ARG A 20 22.00 10.13 -13.86
C ARG A 20 20.97 9.57 -14.83
N TYR A 21 21.38 9.10 -16.01
CA TYR A 21 20.45 8.50 -16.98
C TYR A 21 19.96 7.12 -16.54
N PHE A 22 20.85 6.28 -16.00
CA PHE A 22 20.51 4.94 -15.55
C PHE A 22 19.56 4.96 -14.36
N LEU A 23 19.84 5.77 -13.34
CA LEU A 23 19.02 5.91 -12.15
C LEU A 23 17.63 6.45 -12.49
N ARG A 24 17.48 7.38 -13.45
CA ARG A 24 16.16 7.85 -13.90
C ARG A 24 15.27 6.71 -14.40
N SER A 25 15.85 5.73 -15.09
CA SER A 25 15.08 4.62 -15.68
C SER A 25 14.83 3.45 -14.73
N LYS A 26 15.75 3.17 -13.80
CA LYS A 26 15.67 2.01 -12.89
C LYS A 26 15.16 2.36 -11.50
N LEU A 27 15.49 3.54 -10.96
CA LEU A 27 14.95 3.98 -9.65
C LEU A 27 13.45 4.16 -9.70
N ALA A 28 12.86 4.55 -10.83
CA ALA A 28 11.40 4.67 -10.92
C ALA A 28 10.71 3.32 -10.67
N LYS A 29 11.32 2.20 -11.12
CA LYS A 29 10.80 0.85 -10.87
C LYS A 29 11.09 0.39 -9.44
N PHE A 30 12.29 0.67 -8.94
CA PHE A 30 12.67 0.35 -7.55
C PHE A 30 11.86 1.14 -6.52
N ALA A 31 11.66 2.44 -6.72
CA ALA A 31 10.86 3.30 -5.86
C ALA A 31 9.40 2.83 -5.80
N ARG A 32 8.85 2.36 -6.93
CA ARG A 32 7.50 1.76 -6.94
C ARG A 32 7.44 0.51 -6.05
N HIS A 33 8.40 -0.42 -6.21
CA HIS A 33 8.46 -1.65 -5.41
C HIS A 33 8.67 -1.37 -3.91
N VAL A 34 9.58 -0.45 -3.57
CA VAL A 34 9.82 -0.03 -2.19
C VAL A 34 8.59 0.67 -1.59
N SER A 35 7.88 1.48 -2.39
CA SER A 35 6.66 2.15 -1.93
C SER A 35 5.49 1.20 -1.68
N GLU A 36 5.38 0.12 -2.47
CA GLU A 36 4.36 -0.92 -2.26
C GLU A 36 4.64 -1.69 -0.97
N VAL A 37 5.89 -2.13 -0.77
CA VAL A 37 6.31 -2.83 0.46
C VAL A 37 6.14 -1.93 1.70
N ALA A 38 6.54 -0.65 1.61
CA ALA A 38 6.38 0.30 2.72
C ALA A 38 4.90 0.60 3.04
N LYS A 39 4.02 0.62 2.02
CA LYS A 39 2.57 0.76 2.24
C LYS A 39 1.97 -0.47 2.88
N GLU A 40 2.43 -1.67 2.54
CA GLU A 40 2.01 -2.92 3.18
C GLU A 40 2.43 -2.96 4.64
N GLU A 41 3.65 -2.55 4.98
CA GLU A 41 4.11 -2.44 6.37
C GLU A 41 3.30 -1.43 7.18
N GLN A 42 2.96 -0.27 6.61
CA GLN A 42 2.10 0.71 7.27
C GLN A 42 0.67 0.20 7.46
N ARG A 43 0.14 -0.61 6.54
CA ARG A 43 -1.15 -1.28 6.71
C ARG A 43 -1.08 -2.31 7.84
N ALA A 44 -0.05 -3.16 7.84
CA ALA A 44 0.15 -4.15 8.89
C ALA A 44 0.22 -3.51 10.29
N GLN A 45 0.94 -2.39 10.44
CA GLN A 45 1.04 -1.67 11.72
C GLN A 45 -0.29 -1.09 12.19
N ARG A 46 -1.15 -0.62 11.27
CA ARG A 46 -2.50 -0.14 11.60
C ARG A 46 -3.42 -1.27 12.05
N HIS A 47 -3.27 -2.46 11.49
CA HIS A 47 -4.05 -3.64 11.90
C HIS A 47 -3.67 -4.12 13.30
N THR A 48 -2.42 -3.96 13.72
CA THR A 48 -1.98 -4.32 15.09
C THR A 48 -2.43 -3.29 16.15
N ALA A 49 -2.69 -2.04 15.75
CA ALA A 49 -3.13 -0.97 16.63
C ALA A 49 -4.66 -0.84 16.76
N ALA A 50 -5.42 -1.53 15.90
CA ALA A 50 -6.88 -1.53 15.97
C ALA A 50 -7.35 -2.38 17.16
N SER A 51 -8.30 -1.84 17.91
CA SER A 51 -8.93 -2.53 19.04
C SER A 51 -9.58 -3.84 18.57
N LYS A 52 -9.65 -4.83 19.47
CA LYS A 52 -10.19 -6.19 19.20
C LYS A 52 -11.64 -6.22 18.68
N ASP A 53 -12.32 -5.07 18.68
CA ASP A 53 -13.72 -4.87 18.33
C ASP A 53 -13.94 -4.08 17.01
N GLU A 54 -12.86 -3.67 16.32
CA GLU A 54 -12.94 -2.86 15.11
C GLU A 54 -12.74 -3.69 13.83
N ILE A 55 -13.79 -3.83 13.03
CA ILE A 55 -13.75 -4.55 11.74
C ILE A 55 -13.12 -3.63 10.69
N ILE A 56 -11.87 -3.90 10.32
CA ILE A 56 -11.16 -3.17 9.26
C ILE A 56 -11.58 -3.74 7.89
N VAL A 57 -12.28 -2.94 7.08
CA VAL A 57 -12.68 -3.33 5.72
C VAL A 57 -11.69 -2.76 4.70
N ASP A 58 -10.96 -3.63 4.01
CA ASP A 58 -9.89 -3.25 3.08
C ASP A 58 -10.37 -2.60 1.77
N TYR A 59 -11.58 -2.96 1.32
CA TYR A 59 -12.12 -2.43 0.08
C TYR A 59 -13.64 -2.60 0.04
N ILE A 60 -14.36 -1.48 -0.02
CA ILE A 60 -15.79 -1.46 -0.31
C ILE A 60 -15.92 -1.09 -1.79
N PRO A 61 -16.28 -2.01 -2.69
CA PRO A 61 -16.57 -1.65 -4.06
C PRO A 61 -17.74 -0.68 -4.09
N ASN A 62 -17.65 0.41 -4.86
CA ASN A 62 -18.76 1.31 -5.15
C ASN A 62 -19.80 0.59 -6.04
N LYS A 63 -20.48 -0.40 -5.49
CA LYS A 63 -21.80 -0.78 -6.02
C LYS A 63 -22.73 0.31 -5.52
N GLN A 64 -23.15 1.15 -6.47
CA GLN A 64 -24.25 2.13 -6.44
C GLN A 64 -24.84 2.34 -5.05
N GLU A 65 -24.79 3.59 -4.58
CA GLU A 65 -25.38 4.11 -3.35
C GLU A 65 -26.90 3.84 -3.22
N GLU A 66 -27.34 2.59 -3.22
CA GLU A 66 -28.63 2.20 -2.70
C GLU A 66 -28.49 2.19 -1.19
N LYS A 67 -28.73 3.37 -0.61
CA LYS A 67 -28.98 3.57 0.81
C LYS A 67 -29.77 2.36 1.31
N PRO A 68 -29.25 1.55 2.26
CA PRO A 68 -30.04 0.45 2.80
C PRO A 68 -31.29 1.07 3.40
N HIS A 69 -32.45 0.77 2.80
CA HIS A 69 -33.74 1.22 3.29
C HIS A 69 -33.87 0.75 4.75
N LYS A 70 -33.69 1.69 5.69
CA LYS A 70 -33.79 1.50 7.16
C LYS A 70 -35.23 1.24 7.64
N ASN A 71 -36.06 0.63 6.81
CA ASN A 71 -37.47 0.36 7.10
C ASN A 71 -37.86 -1.08 6.77
N ILE A 72 -37.03 -2.04 7.18
CA ILE A 72 -37.49 -3.43 7.34
C ILE A 72 -38.07 -3.49 8.77
N LYS A 73 -39.40 -3.55 8.89
CA LYS A 73 -40.07 -3.93 10.14
C LYS A 73 -39.84 -5.43 10.34
N GLY A 74 -38.70 -5.79 10.94
CA GLY A 74 -38.37 -7.17 11.28
C GLY A 74 -39.37 -7.71 12.30
N GLY A 75 -40.02 -8.83 11.96
CA GLY A 75 -40.77 -9.64 12.92
C GLY A 75 -39.80 -10.39 13.86
N GLU A 76 -40.36 -11.02 14.88
CA GLU A 76 -39.62 -11.81 15.86
C GLU A 76 -38.99 -13.04 15.15
N TYR A 77 -37.66 -13.09 15.12
CA TYR A 77 -36.94 -14.23 14.59
C TYR A 77 -36.93 -15.32 15.67
N VAL A 78 -37.44 -16.51 15.32
CA VAL A 78 -37.36 -17.70 16.17
C VAL A 78 -36.00 -18.36 15.91
N ASP A 79 -35.15 -18.41 16.94
CA ASP A 79 -33.94 -19.23 16.90
C ASP A 79 -34.34 -20.71 16.94
N TYR A 80 -34.03 -21.44 15.88
CA TYR A 80 -34.34 -22.87 15.76
C TYR A 80 -33.38 -23.77 16.55
N GLU A 81 -32.43 -23.19 17.29
CA GLU A 81 -31.46 -23.95 18.08
C GLU A 81 -32.07 -24.60 19.34
N ASP A 82 -33.18 -24.07 19.88
CA ASP A 82 -33.78 -24.56 21.14
C ASP A 82 -34.92 -25.59 20.98
N VAL A 83 -35.27 -26.02 19.75
CA VAL A 83 -36.40 -26.97 19.52
C VAL A 83 -35.93 -28.43 19.49
N LYS A 84 -34.72 -28.72 19.98
CA LYS A 84 -34.20 -30.09 20.10
C LYS A 84 -33.77 -30.42 21.52
N GLU A 85 -34.70 -30.33 22.46
CA GLU A 85 -34.71 -31.15 23.68
C GLU A 85 -36.06 -31.84 23.87
#